data_AF-A0A961AGD9-F1
#
_entry.id   AF-A0A961AGD9-F1
#
_cell.length_a   1.000
_cell.length_b   1.000
_cell.length_c   1.000
_cell.angle_alpha   90.00
_cell.angle_beta   90.00
_cell.angle_gamma   90.00
#
_symmetry.space_group_name_H-M   'P 1'
#
loop_
_entity.id
_entity.type
_entity.pdbx_description
1 polymer ?
#
loop_
_entity_poly.entity_id
_entity_poly.type
_entity_poly.pdbx_seq_one_letter_code
_entity_poly.pdbx_strand_id
1 'polypeptide(L)'
;MMHRLPFALLVGAIHALLPLTPCRAQIPLQVTPAVGGIQDLRSQFHRQILSQSQLLTEQFERALARQESEAAARGDFEQALAIQQRRDQLTALYDPTDSSLAKSLAIPLIASQARLAGVTAPTDTEPAEQGRVFTGWRTSSSYVEWANLPIKPGEYDLEFEYLLLDAPIPSTSAVAQAADTALFDFFEVSLLSQSEANHLQIELSSTRKTTEYTSLRVGPISLTRSPITLRLTPQQGYPGNIIWIKNLALVPTTPPATESPPSEPAADSSDVTPITQLLDSLRKDLRDRLADSRRAVIADQQTALQELAARYPKWKTQIQAEARQATQQNLREDKPKQPLLPRPMTSLGGMAGFQDLEGAIYQKDPSNTGDRFWVEHEGERLQIRLQWVTCASPTDQTSSAFTRAFDIAPADAALFGRAAAEFTAGYLEGRPLRLLLRNTPDASGVSPALVFLPELGLFQNLLVAQGLAAVTANPHPNRPVLETALLTALLDQQTSTRATLPRIGAWAISPLPPTPTPAKP
;
A
#
# COMPACT_ATOMS: atom_id res chain seq x y z
N MET A 1 33.42 43.79 52.80
CA MET A 1 33.68 42.46 53.38
C MET A 1 32.37 41.68 53.38
N MET A 2 32.44 40.42 52.95
CA MET A 2 31.44 39.35 53.06
C MET A 2 30.18 39.48 52.19
N HIS A 3 30.04 38.79 51.06
CA HIS A 3 29.92 37.34 50.80
C HIS A 3 28.57 36.70 51.17
N ARG A 4 27.95 36.12 50.11
CA ARG A 4 27.33 34.79 50.01
C ARG A 4 25.81 34.64 50.27
N LEU A 5 25.11 34.40 49.15
CA LEU A 5 24.10 33.34 48.93
C LEU A 5 24.41 32.01 49.67
N PRO A 6 23.57 30.95 49.60
CA PRO A 6 22.11 30.81 49.77
C PRO A 6 21.79 29.63 50.72
N PHE A 7 20.53 29.36 51.10
CA PHE A 7 20.14 28.01 51.54
C PHE A 7 18.67 27.72 51.23
N ALA A 8 18.47 26.52 50.70
CA ALA A 8 17.22 26.00 50.13
C ALA A 8 16.22 25.54 51.21
N LEU A 9 14.92 25.57 50.89
CA LEU A 9 14.01 24.50 51.30
C LEU A 9 12.74 24.41 50.42
N LEU A 10 12.56 23.18 49.97
CA LEU A 10 11.54 22.48 49.19
C LEU A 10 10.12 22.52 49.80
N VAL A 11 9.06 22.49 48.96
CA VAL A 11 7.94 21.49 48.91
C VAL A 11 6.65 22.06 48.25
N GLY A 12 6.17 21.36 47.20
CA GLY A 12 4.76 21.19 46.75
C GLY A 12 4.10 22.34 45.98
N ALA A 13 3.27 22.17 44.93
CA ALA A 13 2.79 21.02 44.16
C ALA A 13 2.06 21.55 42.89
N ILE A 14 2.36 20.93 41.73
CA ILE A 14 1.49 20.54 40.59
C ILE A 14 0.60 21.59 39.84
N HIS A 15 0.96 21.89 38.58
CA HIS A 15 0.17 21.72 37.32
C HIS A 15 1.01 22.23 36.13
N ALA A 16 1.60 21.36 35.31
CA ALA A 16 1.04 20.79 34.07
C ALA A 16 1.24 21.67 32.83
N LEU A 17 2.30 21.39 32.05
CA LEU A 17 2.42 21.67 30.60
C LEU A 17 3.54 20.77 30.02
N LEU A 18 3.12 19.74 29.28
CA LEU A 18 3.93 18.76 28.58
C LEU A 18 4.67 19.39 27.38
N PRO A 19 5.99 19.20 27.23
CA PRO A 19 6.66 19.30 25.94
C PRO A 19 6.65 17.95 25.21
N LEU A 20 6.27 17.99 23.93
CA LEU A 20 6.43 16.91 22.95
C LEU A 20 7.91 16.52 22.86
N THR A 21 8.27 15.36 23.39
CA THR A 21 9.59 14.75 23.18
C THR A 21 9.60 13.93 21.89
N PRO A 22 10.71 13.97 21.12
CA PRO A 22 10.85 13.17 19.90
C PRO A 22 10.91 11.68 20.25
N CYS A 23 10.04 10.89 19.60
CA CYS A 23 10.09 9.43 19.64
C CYS A 23 11.43 8.94 19.08
N ARG A 24 12.36 8.62 19.98
CA ARG A 24 13.54 7.82 19.68
C ARG A 24 13.06 6.38 19.49
N ALA A 25 13.02 5.90 18.25
CA ALA A 25 12.75 4.50 17.94
C ALA A 25 13.78 3.61 18.67
N GLN A 26 13.37 3.04 19.80
CA GLN A 26 14.11 1.98 20.47
C GLN A 26 13.83 0.68 19.71
N ILE A 27 14.81 0.23 18.96
CA ILE A 27 14.87 -1.15 18.46
C ILE A 27 15.03 -2.03 19.71
N PRO A 28 14.07 -2.92 20.06
CA PRO A 28 14.27 -3.83 21.17
C PRO A 28 15.38 -4.83 20.84
N LEU A 29 16.19 -5.11 21.86
CA LEU A 29 17.35 -5.99 21.81
C LEU A 29 16.99 -7.40 21.30
N GLN A 30 17.98 -7.95 20.61
CA GLN A 30 18.08 -9.26 19.99
C GLN A 30 17.45 -10.39 20.82
N VAL A 31 16.48 -11.08 20.21
CA VAL A 31 16.15 -12.47 20.52
C VAL A 31 17.11 -13.33 19.71
N THR A 32 17.90 -14.15 20.38
CA THR A 32 18.76 -15.17 19.77
C THR A 32 17.92 -16.12 18.92
N PRO A 33 18.21 -16.29 17.61
CA PRO A 33 17.39 -17.13 16.75
C PRO A 33 17.67 -18.61 17.03
N ALA A 34 16.62 -19.36 17.35
CA ALA A 34 16.58 -20.80 17.11
C ALA A 34 16.72 -21.05 15.60
N VAL A 35 17.43 -22.13 15.26
CA VAL A 35 17.82 -22.51 13.89
C VAL A 35 16.57 -22.70 13.01
N GLY A 36 16.25 -21.67 12.23
CA GLY A 36 15.28 -21.69 11.13
C GLY A 36 15.95 -21.09 9.90
N GLY A 37 15.66 -21.63 8.71
CA GLY A 37 16.32 -21.20 7.47
C GLY A 37 16.11 -19.70 7.19
N ILE A 38 17.03 -19.09 6.41
CA ILE A 38 16.95 -17.66 6.01
C ILE A 38 15.59 -17.31 5.39
N GLN A 39 14.94 -18.27 4.72
CA GLN A 39 13.61 -18.11 4.15
C GLN A 39 12.52 -17.92 5.21
N ASP A 40 12.60 -18.60 6.34
CA ASP A 40 11.65 -18.43 7.44
C ASP A 40 11.80 -17.04 8.07
N LEU A 41 13.03 -16.58 8.31
CA LEU A 41 13.30 -15.22 8.79
C LEU A 41 12.79 -14.15 7.81
N ARG A 42 12.96 -14.37 6.50
CA ARG A 42 12.44 -13.46 5.47
C ARG A 42 10.91 -13.42 5.47
N SER A 43 10.26 -14.57 5.61
CA SER A 43 8.80 -14.65 5.68
C SER A 43 8.25 -14.00 6.94
N GLN A 44 8.91 -14.19 8.10
CA GLN A 44 8.56 -13.55 9.36
C GLN A 44 8.73 -12.03 9.29
N PHE A 45 9.83 -11.55 8.72
CA PHE A 45 10.07 -10.13 8.51
C PHE A 45 9.02 -9.51 7.57
N HIS A 46 8.66 -10.21 6.50
CA HIS A 46 7.62 -9.73 5.58
C HIS A 46 6.25 -9.62 6.26
N ARG A 47 5.85 -10.63 7.06
CA ARG A 47 4.63 -10.56 7.88
C ARG A 47 4.67 -9.44 8.91
N GLN A 48 5.82 -9.23 9.54
CA GLN A 48 6.01 -8.15 10.49
C GLN A 48 5.84 -6.78 9.82
N ILE A 49 6.38 -6.60 8.61
CA ILE A 49 6.16 -5.37 7.84
C ILE A 49 4.67 -5.20 7.48
N LEU A 50 4.01 -6.26 6.97
CA LEU A 50 2.60 -6.19 6.57
C LEU A 50 1.67 -5.90 7.75
N SER A 51 1.91 -6.52 8.90
CA SER A 51 1.15 -6.23 10.13
C SER A 51 1.39 -4.81 10.65
N GLN A 52 2.63 -4.31 10.58
CA GLN A 52 2.96 -2.93 10.94
C GLN A 52 2.36 -1.92 9.96
N SER A 53 2.37 -2.21 8.66
CA SER A 53 1.73 -1.34 7.65
C SER A 53 0.21 -1.33 7.81
N GLN A 54 -0.40 -2.46 8.15
CA GLN A 54 -1.82 -2.52 8.48
C GLN A 54 -2.14 -1.68 9.73
N LEU A 55 -1.33 -1.78 10.80
CA LEU A 55 -1.52 -0.98 12.01
C LEU A 55 -1.41 0.53 11.72
N LEU A 56 -0.43 0.94 10.91
CA LEU A 56 -0.30 2.33 10.47
C LEU A 56 -1.52 2.78 9.66
N THR A 57 -2.07 1.89 8.83
CA THR A 57 -3.26 2.18 8.03
C THR A 57 -4.50 2.29 8.92
N GLU A 58 -4.69 1.41 9.91
CA GLU A 58 -5.78 1.49 10.90
C GLU A 58 -5.69 2.77 11.75
N GLN A 59 -4.47 3.18 12.13
CA GLN A 59 -4.25 4.45 12.83
C GLN A 59 -4.59 5.64 11.93
N PHE A 60 -4.21 5.57 10.66
CA PHE A 60 -4.58 6.58 9.67
C PHE A 60 -6.09 6.64 9.44
N GLU A 61 -6.76 5.50 9.37
CA GLU A 61 -8.21 5.39 9.20
C GLU A 61 -8.93 6.04 10.40
N ARG A 62 -8.49 5.74 11.62
CA ARG A 62 -9.04 6.38 12.84
C ARG A 62 -8.79 7.89 12.85
N ALA A 63 -7.62 8.33 12.41
CA ALA A 63 -7.31 9.76 12.30
C ALA A 63 -8.20 10.44 11.26
N LEU A 64 -8.43 9.79 10.11
CA LEU A 64 -9.33 10.27 9.06
C LEU A 64 -10.78 10.31 9.53
N ALA A 65 -11.26 9.29 10.23
CA ALA A 65 -12.62 9.28 10.80
C ALA A 65 -12.82 10.41 11.82
N ARG A 66 -11.80 10.69 12.65
CA ARG A 66 -11.83 11.85 13.55
C ARG A 66 -11.87 13.16 12.76
N GLN A 67 -11.04 13.29 11.73
CA GLN A 67 -11.00 14.49 10.88
C GLN A 67 -12.31 14.71 10.10
N GLU A 68 -12.95 13.64 9.65
CA GLU A 68 -14.29 13.66 9.03
C GLU A 68 -15.33 14.21 10.02
N SER A 69 -15.33 13.71 11.26
CA SER A 69 -16.24 14.19 12.31
C SER A 69 -16.01 15.67 12.66
N GLU A 70 -14.75 16.11 12.67
CA GLU A 70 -14.39 17.51 12.93
C GLU A 70 -14.77 18.43 11.76
N ALA A 71 -14.62 17.98 10.51
CA ALA A 71 -15.05 18.71 9.32
C ALA A 71 -16.58 18.81 9.23
N ALA A 72 -17.29 17.72 9.54
CA ALA A 72 -18.74 17.70 9.61
C ALA A 72 -19.26 18.63 10.73
N ALA A 73 -18.61 18.66 11.89
CA ALA A 73 -18.96 19.56 12.99
C ALA A 73 -18.74 21.05 12.66
N ARG A 74 -17.82 21.36 11.74
CA ARG A 74 -17.59 22.73 11.23
C ARG A 74 -18.53 23.12 10.09
N GLY A 75 -19.34 22.18 9.57
CA GLY A 75 -20.24 22.40 8.44
C GLY A 75 -19.58 22.27 7.07
N ASP A 76 -18.31 21.83 7.00
CA ASP A 76 -17.56 21.66 5.77
C ASP A 76 -17.80 20.27 5.16
N PHE A 77 -19.02 20.04 4.67
CA PHE A 77 -19.45 18.73 4.14
C PHE A 77 -18.65 18.24 2.93
N GLU A 78 -18.09 19.15 2.11
CA GLU A 78 -17.24 18.76 0.98
C GLU A 78 -15.93 18.14 1.44
N GLN A 79 -15.34 18.65 2.52
CA GLN A 79 -14.12 18.07 3.10
C GLN A 79 -14.42 16.75 3.79
N ALA A 80 -15.54 16.65 4.51
CA ALA A 80 -15.98 15.39 5.12
C ALA A 80 -16.17 14.29 4.06
N LEU A 81 -16.82 14.61 2.94
CA LEU A 81 -17.03 13.65 1.84
C LEU A 81 -15.71 13.24 1.16
N ALA A 82 -14.77 14.16 0.97
CA ALA A 82 -13.45 13.83 0.43
C ALA A 82 -12.64 12.93 1.38
N ILE A 83 -12.75 13.15 2.69
CA ILE A 83 -12.12 12.30 3.71
C ILE A 83 -12.77 10.91 3.74
N GLN A 84 -14.10 10.84 3.65
CA GLN A 84 -14.85 9.60 3.55
C GLN A 84 -14.42 8.79 2.32
N GLN A 85 -14.37 9.40 1.13
CA GLN A 85 -13.90 8.73 -0.08
C GLN A 85 -12.47 8.19 0.05
N ARG A 86 -11.60 8.94 0.74
CA ARG A 86 -10.22 8.50 0.98
C ARG A 86 -10.16 7.33 1.97
N ARG A 87 -11.07 7.28 2.95
CA ARG A 87 -11.23 6.17 3.88
C ARG A 87 -11.73 4.91 3.15
N ASP A 88 -12.69 5.08 2.24
CA ASP A 88 -13.24 4.01 1.42
C ASP A 88 -12.18 3.46 0.43
N GLN A 89 -11.32 4.32 -0.11
CA GLN A 89 -10.18 3.90 -0.94
C GLN A 89 -9.13 3.12 -0.14
N LEU A 90 -8.83 3.54 1.09
CA LEU A 90 -7.86 2.85 1.95
C LEU A 90 -8.39 1.48 2.40
N THR A 91 -9.68 1.39 2.71
CA THR A 91 -10.32 0.11 3.07
C THR A 91 -10.40 -0.83 1.87
N ALA A 92 -10.70 -0.32 0.67
CA ALA A 92 -10.69 -1.12 -0.56
C ALA A 92 -9.31 -1.70 -0.93
N LEU A 93 -8.20 -1.02 -0.58
CA LEU A 93 -6.85 -1.54 -0.81
C LEU A 93 -6.49 -2.74 0.07
N TYR A 94 -7.23 -2.95 1.16
CA TYR A 94 -7.03 -4.04 2.10
C TYR A 94 -8.25 -4.96 2.18
N ASP A 95 -9.06 -5.01 1.11
CA ASP A 95 -10.25 -5.86 1.06
C ASP A 95 -9.84 -7.33 1.27
N PRO A 96 -10.20 -7.93 2.42
CA PRO A 96 -9.72 -9.27 2.79
C PRO A 96 -10.35 -10.38 1.93
N THR A 97 -11.26 -10.04 1.02
CA THR A 97 -11.76 -10.95 -0.02
C THR A 97 -10.67 -11.40 -1.00
N ASP A 98 -9.56 -10.66 -1.10
CA ASP A 98 -8.37 -11.12 -1.80
C ASP A 98 -7.71 -12.27 -1.03
N SER A 99 -8.00 -13.50 -1.44
CA SER A 99 -7.48 -14.75 -0.86
C SER A 99 -5.94 -14.75 -0.70
N SER A 100 -5.21 -14.01 -1.54
CA SER A 100 -3.75 -13.85 -1.43
C SER A 100 -3.32 -12.98 -0.26
N LEU A 101 -4.03 -11.89 0.01
CA LEU A 101 -3.79 -11.00 1.15
C LEU A 101 -4.22 -11.68 2.46
N ALA A 102 -5.36 -12.35 2.49
CA ALA A 102 -5.80 -13.15 3.63
C ALA A 102 -4.79 -14.25 4.01
N LYS A 103 -4.23 -14.95 3.00
CA LYS A 103 -3.14 -15.94 3.22
C LYS A 103 -1.83 -15.30 3.69
N SER A 104 -1.55 -14.06 3.29
CA SER A 104 -0.36 -13.33 3.74
C SER A 104 -0.48 -12.86 5.19
N LEU A 105 -1.71 -12.56 5.64
CA LEU A 105 -2.06 -12.18 7.01
C LEU A 105 -2.35 -13.37 7.92
N ALA A 106 -2.36 -14.59 7.39
CA ALA A 106 -2.59 -15.80 8.16
C ALA A 106 -1.51 -15.98 9.24
N ILE A 107 -1.94 -16.32 10.44
CA ILE A 107 -1.08 -16.57 11.60
C ILE A 107 -0.78 -18.07 11.62
N PRO A 108 0.44 -18.52 11.24
CA PRO A 108 0.77 -19.94 11.27
C PRO A 108 0.97 -20.41 12.71
N LEU A 109 0.38 -21.55 13.03
CA LEU A 109 0.53 -22.24 14.30
C LEU A 109 1.68 -23.25 14.18
N ILE A 110 2.90 -22.76 14.43
CA ILE A 110 4.16 -23.49 14.21
C ILE A 110 4.34 -24.59 15.27
N ALA A 111 4.76 -25.81 14.87
CA ALA A 111 4.92 -26.92 15.80
C ALA A 111 6.05 -26.70 16.83
N SER A 112 7.11 -25.97 16.46
CA SER A 112 8.23 -25.66 17.38
C SER A 112 7.84 -24.73 18.54
N GLN A 113 6.74 -24.00 18.40
CA GLN A 113 6.19 -23.12 19.44
C GLN A 113 5.09 -23.81 20.26
N ALA A 114 4.71 -25.04 19.89
CA ALA A 114 3.65 -25.77 20.54
C ALA A 114 4.19 -26.65 21.68
N ARG A 115 3.43 -26.76 22.76
CA ARG A 115 3.57 -27.81 23.76
C ARG A 115 2.86 -29.06 23.25
N LEU A 116 3.63 -30.12 23.06
CA LEU A 116 3.15 -31.41 22.56
C LEU A 116 3.03 -32.41 23.71
N ALA A 117 1.95 -33.16 23.76
CA ALA A 117 1.79 -34.31 24.64
C ALA A 117 1.21 -35.47 23.83
N GLY A 118 1.86 -36.65 23.85
CA GLY A 118 1.40 -37.81 23.07
C GLY A 118 1.34 -37.57 21.55
N VAL A 119 1.97 -36.51 21.05
CA VAL A 119 2.06 -36.12 19.64
C VAL A 119 3.53 -35.85 19.34
N THR A 120 4.00 -36.28 18.18
CA THR A 120 5.36 -36.06 17.69
C THR A 120 5.35 -35.19 16.44
N ALA A 121 6.24 -34.22 16.38
CA ALA A 121 6.59 -33.52 15.15
C ALA A 121 7.84 -34.19 14.56
N PRO A 122 7.74 -35.00 13.49
CA PRO A 122 8.88 -35.72 12.94
C PRO A 122 9.95 -34.74 12.45
N THR A 123 11.21 -34.99 12.85
CA THR A 123 12.41 -34.26 12.42
C THR A 123 13.08 -34.85 11.17
N ASP A 124 12.68 -36.06 10.77
CA ASP A 124 13.37 -36.86 9.75
C ASP A 124 12.78 -36.70 8.34
N THR A 125 11.72 -35.92 8.18
CA THR A 125 11.17 -35.53 6.87
C THR A 125 12.02 -34.42 6.24
N GLU A 126 11.95 -34.31 4.90
CA GLU A 126 12.63 -33.32 4.04
C GLU A 126 12.81 -31.94 4.73
N PRO A 127 13.93 -31.23 4.51
CA PRO A 127 14.27 -29.98 5.22
C PRO A 127 13.22 -28.86 5.11
N ALA A 128 12.25 -28.96 4.19
CA ALA A 128 11.14 -28.03 4.04
C ALA A 128 9.91 -28.36 4.93
N GLU A 129 9.78 -29.59 5.44
CA GLU A 129 8.65 -30.07 6.23
C GLU A 129 8.99 -30.31 7.72
N GLN A 130 10.26 -30.13 8.09
CA GLN A 130 10.75 -30.25 9.47
C GLN A 130 9.97 -29.29 10.40
N GLY A 131 9.27 -29.86 11.38
CA GLY A 131 8.51 -29.08 12.37
C GLY A 131 7.20 -28.46 11.85
N ARG A 132 6.65 -28.95 10.73
CA ARG A 132 5.36 -28.49 10.18
C ARG A 132 4.25 -29.54 10.20
N VAL A 133 4.55 -30.78 10.61
CA VAL A 133 3.60 -31.90 10.63
C VAL A 133 3.41 -32.40 12.07
N PHE A 134 2.16 -32.61 12.49
CA PHE A 134 1.78 -33.24 13.75
C PHE A 134 1.35 -34.69 13.50
N THR A 135 1.95 -35.62 14.23
CA THR A 135 1.73 -37.07 14.07
C THR A 135 1.61 -37.75 15.44
N GLY A 136 1.12 -38.99 15.47
CA GLY A 136 1.13 -39.80 16.71
C GLY A 136 -0.12 -39.66 17.58
N TRP A 137 -1.25 -39.24 17.02
CA TRP A 137 -2.56 -39.06 17.66
C TRP A 137 -3.23 -40.38 18.14
N ARG A 138 -2.57 -41.13 19.02
CA ARG A 138 -2.96 -42.49 19.44
C ARG A 138 -3.85 -42.55 20.67
N THR A 139 -3.82 -41.53 21.53
CA THR A 139 -4.57 -41.49 22.78
C THR A 139 -5.46 -40.25 22.85
N SER A 140 -6.55 -40.31 23.62
CA SER A 140 -7.41 -39.14 23.89
C SER A 140 -6.69 -38.06 24.71
N SER A 141 -5.59 -38.41 25.38
CA SER A 141 -4.71 -37.48 26.08
C SER A 141 -3.68 -36.79 25.17
N SER A 142 -3.63 -37.14 23.88
CA SER A 142 -2.74 -36.48 22.92
C SER A 142 -3.21 -35.04 22.71
N TYR A 143 -2.33 -34.04 22.79
CA TYR A 143 -2.71 -32.66 22.51
C TYR A 143 -1.55 -31.82 21.98
N VAL A 144 -1.93 -30.74 21.29
CA VAL A 144 -1.02 -29.68 20.82
C VAL A 144 -1.56 -28.36 21.36
N GLU A 145 -0.73 -27.62 22.09
CA GLU A 145 -1.12 -26.36 22.72
C GLU A 145 -0.14 -25.25 22.39
N TRP A 146 -0.65 -24.11 21.91
CA TRP A 146 0.12 -22.90 21.66
C TRP A 146 -0.22 -21.86 22.72
N ALA A 147 0.75 -21.56 23.58
CA ALA A 147 0.58 -20.60 24.66
C ALA A 147 1.07 -19.20 24.24
N ASN A 148 0.44 -18.16 24.80
CA ASN A 148 0.81 -16.75 24.63
C ASN A 148 0.86 -16.27 23.17
N LEU A 149 -0.09 -16.70 22.33
CA LEU A 149 -0.17 -16.26 20.94
C LEU A 149 -0.62 -14.79 20.89
N PRO A 150 0.17 -13.88 20.30
CA PRO A 150 -0.22 -12.49 20.10
C PRO A 150 -1.15 -12.40 18.88
N ILE A 151 -2.46 -12.54 19.10
CA ILE A 151 -3.49 -12.50 18.05
C ILE A 151 -4.31 -11.22 18.19
N LYS A 152 -4.68 -10.57 17.08
CA LYS A 152 -5.60 -9.42 17.13
C LYS A 152 -7.01 -9.93 17.46
N PRO A 153 -7.82 -9.22 18.26
CA PRO A 153 -9.22 -9.61 18.43
C PRO A 153 -9.97 -9.57 17.08
N GLY A 154 -10.69 -10.64 16.74
CA GLY A 154 -11.41 -10.80 15.47
C GLY A 154 -11.96 -12.21 15.26
N GLU A 155 -12.66 -12.41 14.15
CA GLU A 155 -13.06 -13.74 13.68
C GLU A 155 -11.95 -14.35 12.83
N TYR A 156 -11.72 -15.65 13.01
CA TYR A 156 -10.69 -16.38 12.30
C TYR A 156 -11.23 -17.72 11.80
N ASP A 157 -10.84 -18.11 10.60
CA ASP A 157 -10.99 -19.47 10.11
C ASP A 157 -9.70 -20.25 10.33
N LEU A 158 -9.83 -21.51 10.72
CA LEU A 158 -8.72 -22.45 10.83
C LEU A 158 -8.53 -23.15 9.48
N GLU A 159 -7.39 -22.93 8.83
CA GLU A 159 -7.00 -23.66 7.61
C GLU A 159 -5.84 -24.61 7.93
N PHE A 160 -5.95 -25.87 7.50
CA PHE A 160 -4.88 -26.85 7.61
C PHE A 160 -5.01 -27.95 6.55
N GLU A 161 -3.92 -28.69 6.33
CA GLU A 161 -3.90 -29.86 5.46
C GLU A 161 -3.76 -31.11 6.32
N TYR A 162 -4.51 -32.16 6.00
CA TYR A 162 -4.45 -33.41 6.76
C TYR A 162 -4.40 -34.65 5.86
N LEU A 163 -3.95 -35.75 6.45
CA LEU A 163 -3.94 -37.07 5.86
C LEU A 163 -4.32 -38.08 6.93
N LEU A 164 -5.34 -38.88 6.63
CA LEU A 164 -5.88 -39.94 7.50
C LEU A 164 -5.76 -41.27 6.76
N LEU A 165 -4.91 -42.17 7.26
CA LEU A 165 -4.70 -43.50 6.69
C LEU A 165 -4.91 -44.59 7.74
N ASP A 166 -5.18 -45.81 7.27
CA ASP A 166 -5.21 -46.99 8.13
C ASP A 166 -3.77 -47.39 8.48
N ALA A 167 -3.51 -47.62 9.76
CA ALA A 167 -2.21 -48.12 10.20
C ALA A 167 -2.07 -49.60 9.80
N PRO A 168 -0.89 -50.06 9.35
CA PRO A 168 -0.64 -51.48 9.17
C PRO A 168 -0.56 -52.15 10.54
N ILE A 169 -1.64 -52.80 10.97
CA ILE A 169 -1.72 -53.47 12.28
C ILE A 169 -1.20 -54.90 12.14
N PRO A 170 -0.18 -55.33 12.92
CA PRO A 170 0.17 -56.74 12.97
C PRO A 170 -1.00 -57.54 13.58
N SER A 171 -1.33 -58.67 12.93
CA SER A 171 -2.53 -59.51 13.07
C SER A 171 -2.87 -60.06 14.48
N THR A 172 -2.20 -59.64 15.55
CA THR A 172 -2.35 -60.16 16.91
C THR A 172 -3.07 -59.21 17.88
N SER A 173 -3.40 -57.98 17.48
CA SER A 173 -4.06 -56.99 18.35
C SER A 173 -5.49 -56.69 17.89
N ALA A 174 -6.48 -57.42 18.43
CA ALA A 174 -7.91 -57.26 18.10
C ALA A 174 -8.56 -55.94 18.61
N VAL A 175 -7.78 -55.02 19.19
CA VAL A 175 -8.31 -53.86 19.96
C VAL A 175 -8.26 -52.53 19.19
N ALA A 176 -7.54 -52.45 18.07
CA ALA A 176 -7.46 -51.22 17.28
C ALA A 176 -8.10 -51.46 15.90
N GLN A 177 -9.38 -51.12 15.73
CA GLN A 177 -9.95 -51.00 14.39
C GLN A 177 -9.62 -49.62 13.84
N ALA A 178 -9.30 -49.55 12.55
CA ALA A 178 -9.12 -48.28 11.86
C ALA A 178 -10.49 -47.57 11.78
N ALA A 179 -10.51 -46.27 12.09
CA ALA A 179 -11.74 -45.48 12.05
C ALA A 179 -11.79 -44.67 10.74
N ASP A 180 -12.92 -44.72 10.04
CA ASP A 180 -13.14 -43.99 8.78
C ASP A 180 -13.18 -42.46 8.97
N THR A 181 -13.52 -42.00 10.16
CA THR A 181 -13.53 -40.58 10.54
C THR A 181 -12.81 -40.34 11.86
N ALA A 182 -12.13 -39.20 11.96
CA ALA A 182 -11.45 -38.77 13.18
C ALA A 182 -11.93 -37.36 13.60
N LEU A 183 -12.50 -37.29 14.80
CA LEU A 183 -12.99 -36.07 15.44
C LEU A 183 -11.93 -35.41 16.33
N PHE A 184 -11.76 -34.11 16.13
CA PHE A 184 -10.86 -33.23 16.88
C PHE A 184 -11.61 -32.01 17.40
N ASP A 185 -11.14 -31.46 18.50
CA ASP A 185 -11.63 -30.25 19.12
C ASP A 185 -10.52 -29.21 19.12
N PHE A 186 -10.83 -28.02 18.64
CA PHE A 186 -9.94 -26.86 18.66
C PHE A 186 -10.59 -25.74 19.46
N PHE A 187 -9.96 -25.32 20.55
CA PHE A 187 -10.57 -24.34 21.46
C PHE A 187 -9.56 -23.45 22.18
N GLU A 188 -10.07 -22.34 22.71
CA GLU A 188 -9.33 -21.43 23.58
C GLU A 188 -9.26 -21.98 25.02
N VAL A 189 -8.05 -22.19 25.54
CA VAL A 189 -7.83 -22.64 26.92
C VAL A 189 -7.91 -21.44 27.85
N SER A 190 -9.12 -21.10 28.31
CA SER A 190 -9.37 -20.02 29.25
C SER A 190 -10.42 -20.44 30.27
N LEU A 191 -10.42 -19.78 31.44
CA LEU A 191 -11.35 -20.03 32.56
C LEU A 191 -12.57 -19.10 32.51
N LEU A 192 -12.77 -18.40 31.40
CA LEU A 192 -13.77 -17.35 31.26
C LEU A 192 -15.00 -17.91 30.54
N SER A 193 -16.20 -17.47 30.92
CA SER A 193 -17.46 -17.98 30.35
C SER A 193 -17.60 -17.80 28.83
N GLN A 194 -16.83 -16.88 28.22
CA GLN A 194 -16.83 -16.67 26.78
C GLN A 194 -15.93 -17.67 26.00
N SER A 195 -15.03 -18.40 26.67
CA SER A 195 -14.16 -19.37 25.97
C SER A 195 -14.85 -20.70 25.68
N GLU A 196 -15.92 -21.04 26.40
CA GLU A 196 -16.77 -22.20 26.08
C GLU A 196 -17.46 -22.05 24.71
N ALA A 197 -17.69 -20.81 24.25
CA ALA A 197 -18.23 -20.52 22.92
C ALA A 197 -17.17 -20.61 21.81
N ASN A 198 -15.88 -20.57 22.16
CA ASN A 198 -14.75 -20.62 21.24
C ASN A 198 -14.25 -22.06 21.09
N HIS A 199 -15.15 -22.97 20.72
CA HIS A 199 -14.88 -24.39 20.47
C HIS A 199 -15.29 -24.75 19.04
N LEU A 200 -14.34 -25.26 18.27
CA LEU A 200 -14.56 -25.76 16.92
C LEU A 200 -14.36 -27.27 16.92
N GLN A 201 -15.43 -27.99 16.57
CA GLN A 201 -15.36 -29.41 16.29
C GLN A 201 -14.93 -29.62 14.83
N ILE A 202 -13.95 -30.50 14.64
CA ILE A 202 -13.28 -30.77 13.38
C ILE A 202 -13.48 -32.25 13.06
N GLU A 203 -14.01 -32.55 11.88
CA GLU A 203 -14.14 -33.92 11.38
C GLU A 203 -13.17 -34.16 10.22
N LEU A 204 -12.28 -35.14 10.40
CA LEU A 204 -11.33 -35.59 9.38
C LEU A 204 -11.84 -36.88 8.74
N SER A 205 -11.87 -36.94 7.41
CA SER A 205 -12.34 -38.11 6.65
C SER A 205 -11.17 -38.96 6.13
N SER A 206 -11.33 -40.28 6.07
CA SER A 206 -10.28 -41.18 5.58
C SER A 206 -9.84 -40.86 4.16
N THR A 207 -8.52 -40.74 3.98
CA THR A 207 -7.89 -40.36 2.72
C THR A 207 -7.49 -41.64 1.96
N ARG A 208 -8.17 -41.96 0.85
CA ARG A 208 -7.96 -43.22 0.11
C ARG A 208 -6.58 -43.34 -0.57
N LYS A 209 -5.81 -42.26 -0.64
CA LYS A 209 -4.49 -42.21 -1.30
C LYS A 209 -3.42 -41.84 -0.28
N THR A 210 -2.31 -42.58 -0.30
CA THR A 210 -1.22 -42.48 0.69
C THR A 210 -0.34 -41.23 0.58
N THR A 211 -0.48 -40.44 -0.50
CA THR A 211 0.43 -39.31 -0.79
C THR A 211 -0.27 -37.96 -0.98
N GLU A 212 -1.60 -37.90 -0.96
CA GLU A 212 -2.36 -36.65 -1.18
C GLU A 212 -2.87 -36.13 0.17
N TYR A 213 -2.58 -34.87 0.48
CA TYR A 213 -3.13 -34.19 1.65
C TYR A 213 -4.43 -33.47 1.27
N THR A 214 -5.42 -33.52 2.17
CA THR A 214 -6.70 -32.83 1.99
C THR A 214 -6.67 -31.51 2.75
N SER A 215 -6.96 -30.39 2.08
CA SER A 215 -7.09 -29.08 2.72
C SER A 215 -8.47 -28.92 3.36
N LEU A 216 -8.52 -28.56 4.64
CA LEU A 216 -9.74 -28.28 5.38
C LEU A 216 -9.72 -26.85 5.92
N ARG A 217 -10.86 -26.18 5.81
CA ARG A 217 -11.13 -24.87 6.41
C ARG A 217 -12.31 -25.01 7.37
N VAL A 218 -12.10 -24.68 8.64
CA VAL A 218 -13.10 -24.82 9.71
C VAL A 218 -13.17 -23.50 10.48
N GLY A 219 -14.35 -22.91 10.58
CA GLY A 219 -14.54 -21.63 11.24
C GLY A 219 -15.88 -20.98 10.87
N PRO A 220 -16.21 -19.82 11.46
CA PRO A 220 -15.29 -18.91 12.18
C PRO A 220 -15.20 -19.15 13.70
N ILE A 221 -14.01 -18.88 14.28
CA ILE A 221 -13.78 -18.74 15.74
C ILE A 221 -13.60 -17.27 16.12
N SER A 222 -14.34 -16.80 17.12
CA SER A 222 -14.33 -15.40 17.58
C SER A 222 -13.32 -15.17 18.70
N LEU A 223 -12.11 -14.76 18.37
CA LEU A 223 -11.05 -14.49 19.34
C LEU A 223 -11.16 -13.04 19.83
N THR A 224 -11.44 -12.82 21.11
CA THR A 224 -11.71 -11.46 21.64
C THR A 224 -10.50 -10.81 22.30
N ARG A 225 -9.38 -11.54 22.47
CA ARG A 225 -8.27 -11.12 23.35
C ARG A 225 -6.90 -11.40 22.74
N SER A 226 -5.89 -10.75 23.33
CA SER A 226 -4.47 -10.95 23.04
C SER A 226 -3.67 -10.76 24.34
N PRO A 227 -2.74 -11.65 24.72
CA PRO A 227 -2.43 -12.95 24.11
C PRO A 227 -3.41 -14.05 24.52
N ILE A 228 -3.52 -15.12 23.71
CA ILE A 228 -4.39 -16.27 23.98
C ILE A 228 -3.64 -17.61 23.95
N THR A 229 -4.27 -18.65 24.51
CA THR A 229 -3.78 -20.03 24.45
C THR A 229 -4.78 -20.87 23.67
N LEU A 230 -4.32 -21.51 22.60
CA LEU A 230 -5.15 -22.37 21.74
C LEU A 230 -4.70 -23.81 21.88
N ARG A 231 -5.65 -24.75 21.88
CA ARG A 231 -5.37 -26.17 22.00
C ARG A 231 -6.16 -26.99 20.99
N LEU A 232 -5.47 -27.95 20.38
CA LEU A 232 -6.02 -28.99 19.52
C LEU A 232 -5.95 -30.35 20.25
N THR A 233 -7.09 -31.02 20.40
CA THR A 233 -7.21 -32.33 21.07
C THR A 233 -8.08 -33.30 20.27
N PRO A 234 -7.76 -34.59 20.17
CA PRO A 234 -8.67 -35.59 19.61
C PRO A 234 -9.73 -35.96 20.64
N GLN A 235 -10.99 -36.17 20.21
CA GLN A 235 -12.07 -36.56 21.12
C GLN A 235 -11.89 -37.99 21.67
N GLN A 236 -11.24 -38.87 20.90
CA GLN A 236 -10.92 -40.24 21.26
C GLN A 236 -9.52 -40.62 20.74
N GLY A 237 -8.92 -41.68 21.28
CA GLY A 237 -7.63 -42.16 20.77
C GLY A 237 -7.80 -42.94 19.46
N TYR A 238 -6.94 -42.67 18.47
CA TYR A 238 -6.94 -43.35 17.17
C TYR A 238 -5.70 -44.25 16.99
N PRO A 239 -5.57 -45.36 17.74
CA PRO A 239 -4.39 -46.23 17.65
C PRO A 239 -4.30 -47.00 16.32
N GLY A 240 -5.45 -47.21 15.64
CA GLY A 240 -5.54 -47.90 14.35
C GLY A 240 -5.30 -47.02 13.13
N ASN A 241 -5.12 -45.70 13.31
CA ASN A 241 -4.99 -44.74 12.21
C ASN A 241 -3.62 -44.04 12.25
N ILE A 242 -3.12 -43.68 11.06
CA ILE A 242 -2.01 -42.75 10.88
C ILE A 242 -2.62 -41.39 10.50
N ILE A 243 -2.53 -40.45 11.43
CA ILE A 243 -3.06 -39.08 11.26
C ILE A 243 -1.89 -38.11 11.16
N TRP A 244 -1.80 -37.40 10.04
CA TRP A 244 -0.83 -36.32 9.81
C TRP A 244 -1.58 -35.02 9.58
N ILE A 245 -1.24 -33.98 10.33
CA ILE A 245 -1.82 -32.63 10.20
C ILE A 245 -0.68 -31.66 9.93
N LYS A 246 -0.76 -30.85 8.88
CA LYS A 246 0.27 -29.88 8.49
C LYS A 246 -0.30 -28.51 8.13
N ASN A 247 0.56 -27.50 8.08
CA ASN A 247 0.24 -26.14 7.64
C ASN A 247 -0.95 -25.50 8.39
N LEU A 248 -1.05 -25.74 9.70
CA LEU A 248 -2.14 -25.23 10.51
C LEU A 248 -2.00 -23.71 10.71
N ALA A 249 -3.00 -22.94 10.29
CA ALA A 249 -2.98 -21.48 10.30
C ALA A 249 -4.35 -20.87 10.60
N LEU A 250 -4.35 -19.70 11.25
CA LEU A 250 -5.54 -18.90 11.49
C LEU A 250 -5.61 -17.79 10.44
N VAL A 251 -6.68 -17.77 9.65
CA VAL A 251 -6.94 -16.78 8.60
C VAL A 251 -8.02 -15.83 9.10
N PRO A 252 -7.78 -14.51 9.19
CA PRO A 252 -8.79 -13.57 9.65
C PRO A 252 -9.98 -13.53 8.67
N THR A 253 -11.19 -13.66 9.20
CA THR A 253 -12.46 -13.44 8.49
C THR A 253 -13.07 -12.12 8.94
N THR A 254 -13.57 -11.34 7.98
CA THR A 254 -14.46 -10.23 8.31
C THR A 254 -15.84 -10.80 8.63
N PRO A 255 -16.50 -10.37 9.71
CA PRO A 255 -17.85 -10.83 10.01
C PRO A 255 -18.77 -10.52 8.83
N PRO A 256 -19.71 -11.42 8.47
CA PRO A 256 -20.81 -11.04 7.59
C PRO A 256 -21.53 -9.88 8.27
N ALA A 257 -21.74 -8.79 7.52
CA ALA A 257 -22.48 -7.62 7.98
C ALA A 257 -23.76 -8.08 8.70
N THR A 258 -23.79 -7.88 10.02
CA THR A 258 -24.90 -8.28 10.87
C THR A 258 -26.18 -7.61 10.37
N GLU A 259 -27.20 -8.45 10.23
CA GLU A 259 -28.54 -8.15 9.76
C GLU A 259 -29.10 -6.85 10.34
N SER A 260 -29.59 -5.99 9.45
CA SER A 260 -30.50 -4.89 9.82
C SER A 260 -31.83 -5.47 10.31
N PRO A 261 -32.54 -4.81 11.25
CA PRO A 261 -33.72 -5.36 11.91
C PRO A 261 -34.88 -5.62 10.93
N PRO A 262 -35.84 -6.51 11.29
CA PRO A 262 -36.82 -7.07 10.36
C PRO A 262 -37.81 -6.01 9.91
N SER A 263 -37.90 -5.80 8.60
CA SER A 263 -39.04 -5.13 7.98
C SER A 263 -40.01 -6.19 7.48
N GLU A 264 -41.26 -6.07 7.92
CA GLU A 264 -42.43 -6.90 7.63
C GLU A 264 -42.79 -6.97 6.11
N PRO A 265 -43.71 -7.86 5.71
CA PRO A 265 -43.49 -8.81 4.61
C PRO A 265 -43.68 -8.22 3.21
N ALA A 266 -42.90 -8.78 2.29
CA ALA A 266 -43.01 -8.56 0.86
C ALA A 266 -44.38 -9.02 0.34
N ALA A 267 -45.10 -8.09 -0.31
CA ALA A 267 -46.15 -8.43 -1.25
C ALA A 267 -45.52 -8.96 -2.54
N ASP A 268 -46.15 -9.99 -3.07
CA ASP A 268 -45.86 -10.70 -4.31
C ASP A 268 -45.47 -9.76 -5.47
N SER A 269 -44.35 -10.06 -6.14
CA SER A 269 -44.34 -10.28 -7.58
C SER A 269 -42.96 -10.72 -8.05
N SER A 270 -42.98 -11.86 -8.72
CA SER A 270 -41.96 -12.36 -9.63
C SER A 270 -41.52 -11.28 -10.62
N ASP A 271 -40.30 -10.78 -10.47
CA ASP A 271 -39.43 -10.38 -11.58
C ASP A 271 -38.01 -10.18 -11.03
N VAL A 272 -37.11 -11.11 -11.36
CA VAL A 272 -35.69 -11.04 -11.00
C VAL A 272 -35.03 -10.00 -11.91
N THR A 273 -35.21 -8.72 -11.61
CA THR A 273 -34.27 -7.69 -12.04
C THR A 273 -33.06 -7.72 -11.10
N PRO A 274 -31.83 -7.88 -11.60
CA PRO A 274 -30.65 -7.91 -10.74
C PRO A 274 -30.59 -6.59 -9.95
N ILE A 275 -30.36 -6.69 -8.64
CA ILE A 275 -30.33 -5.57 -7.67
C ILE A 275 -29.53 -4.36 -8.18
N THR A 276 -28.52 -4.59 -9.02
CA THR A 276 -27.72 -3.59 -9.70
C THR A 276 -28.52 -2.67 -10.63
N GLN A 277 -29.46 -3.20 -11.42
CA GLN A 277 -30.32 -2.39 -12.30
C GLN A 277 -31.29 -1.53 -11.49
N LEU A 278 -31.79 -2.04 -10.37
CA LEU A 278 -32.66 -1.28 -9.49
C LEU A 278 -31.87 -0.15 -8.80
N LEU A 279 -30.67 -0.43 -8.30
CA LEU A 279 -29.77 0.58 -7.75
C LEU A 279 -29.37 1.64 -8.78
N ASP A 280 -29.11 1.25 -10.02
CA ASP A 280 -28.77 2.20 -11.08
C ASP A 280 -29.96 3.05 -11.51
N SER A 281 -31.17 2.51 -11.50
CA SER A 281 -32.40 3.26 -11.73
C SER A 281 -32.68 4.28 -10.60
N LEU A 282 -32.46 3.88 -9.34
CA LEU A 282 -32.59 4.77 -8.18
C LEU A 282 -31.52 5.86 -8.18
N ARG A 283 -30.27 5.52 -8.54
CA ARG A 283 -29.20 6.50 -8.69
C ARG A 283 -29.52 7.51 -9.78
N LYS A 284 -30.13 7.07 -10.88
CA LYS A 284 -30.55 7.95 -11.97
C LYS A 284 -31.68 8.87 -11.50
N ASP A 285 -32.72 8.34 -10.88
CA ASP A 285 -33.84 9.14 -10.35
C ASP A 285 -33.36 10.18 -9.31
N LEU A 286 -32.47 9.79 -8.39
CA LEU A 286 -31.90 10.73 -7.42
C LEU A 286 -31.05 11.83 -8.08
N ARG A 287 -30.27 11.50 -9.12
CA ARG A 287 -29.51 12.50 -9.87
C ARG A 287 -30.43 13.46 -10.61
N ASP A 288 -31.51 12.96 -11.21
CA ASP A 288 -32.46 13.77 -11.95
C ASP A 288 -33.21 14.73 -11.01
N ARG A 289 -33.69 14.25 -9.85
CA ARG A 289 -34.31 15.09 -8.80
C ARG A 289 -33.35 16.14 -8.24
N LEU A 290 -32.09 15.79 -8.06
CA LEU A 290 -31.06 16.70 -7.58
C LEU A 290 -30.73 17.76 -8.64
N ALA A 291 -30.67 17.38 -9.92
CA ALA A 291 -30.52 18.34 -11.02
C ALA A 291 -31.71 19.32 -11.09
N ASP A 292 -32.93 18.83 -10.94
CA ASP A 292 -34.14 19.67 -10.99
C ASP A 292 -34.23 20.64 -9.80
N SER A 293 -33.96 20.18 -8.59
CA SER A 293 -33.90 21.07 -7.41
C SER A 293 -32.82 22.16 -7.55
N ARG A 294 -31.65 21.83 -8.09
CA ARG A 294 -30.58 22.81 -8.34
C ARG A 294 -30.93 23.81 -9.44
N ARG A 295 -31.58 23.37 -10.52
CA ARG A 295 -32.05 24.26 -11.59
C ARG A 295 -32.98 25.34 -11.04
N ALA A 296 -33.89 24.97 -10.13
CA ALA A 296 -34.77 25.92 -9.45
C ALA A 296 -33.97 26.95 -8.63
N VAL A 297 -33.01 26.50 -7.81
CA VAL A 297 -32.16 27.40 -7.00
C VAL A 297 -31.32 28.34 -7.86
N ILE A 298 -30.78 27.86 -8.98
CA ILE A 298 -29.96 28.70 -9.87
C ILE A 298 -30.84 29.70 -10.64
N ALA A 299 -32.08 29.33 -10.99
CA ALA A 299 -33.04 30.26 -11.57
C ALA A 299 -33.39 31.39 -10.59
N ASP A 300 -33.58 31.07 -9.30
CA ASP A 300 -33.82 32.06 -8.24
C ASP A 300 -32.59 32.97 -8.01
N GLN A 301 -31.37 32.43 -8.11
CA GLN A 301 -30.16 33.24 -8.07
C GLN A 301 -30.05 34.17 -9.27
N GLN A 302 -30.46 33.73 -10.47
CA GLN A 302 -30.44 34.56 -11.66
C GLN A 302 -31.44 35.72 -11.59
N THR A 303 -32.64 35.49 -11.07
CA THR A 303 -33.63 36.56 -10.87
C THR A 303 -33.12 37.57 -9.85
N ALA A 304 -32.54 37.11 -8.73
CA ALA A 304 -31.91 37.98 -7.73
C ALA A 304 -30.75 38.82 -8.29
N LEU A 305 -29.87 38.22 -9.11
CA LEU A 305 -28.77 38.95 -9.76
C LEU A 305 -29.29 39.95 -10.80
N GLN A 306 -30.38 39.65 -11.51
CA GLN A 306 -31.01 40.60 -12.44
C GLN A 306 -31.64 41.78 -11.71
N GLU A 307 -32.29 41.55 -10.57
CA GLU A 307 -32.82 42.61 -9.70
C GLU A 307 -31.70 43.49 -9.11
N LEU A 308 -30.59 42.88 -8.70
CA LEU A 308 -29.42 43.59 -8.17
C LEU A 308 -28.76 44.45 -9.26
N ALA A 309 -28.69 43.94 -10.49
CA ALA A 309 -28.21 44.70 -11.65
C ALA A 309 -29.10 45.90 -11.99
N ALA A 310 -30.41 45.81 -11.75
CA ALA A 310 -31.35 46.92 -11.91
C ALA A 310 -31.20 47.98 -10.80
N ARG A 311 -30.92 47.56 -9.56
CA ARG A 311 -30.71 48.46 -8.41
C ARG A 311 -29.35 49.16 -8.41
N TYR A 312 -28.30 48.52 -8.94
CA TYR A 312 -26.93 49.04 -8.91
C TYR A 312 -26.28 49.07 -10.31
N PRO A 313 -26.56 50.12 -11.11
CA PRO A 313 -26.08 50.21 -12.50
C PRO A 313 -24.54 50.32 -12.62
N LYS A 314 -23.85 50.75 -11.56
CA LYS A 314 -22.38 50.85 -11.52
C LYS A 314 -21.67 49.49 -11.56
N TRP A 315 -22.33 48.41 -11.13
CA TRP A 315 -21.75 47.05 -11.06
C TRP A 315 -22.36 46.07 -12.07
N LYS A 316 -23.15 46.59 -13.00
CA LYS A 316 -23.89 45.79 -13.99
C LYS A 316 -23.00 44.81 -14.76
N THR A 317 -21.77 45.20 -15.10
CA THR A 317 -20.83 44.34 -15.84
C THR A 317 -20.32 43.16 -15.01
N GLN A 318 -20.07 43.36 -13.72
CA GLN A 318 -19.63 42.31 -12.79
C GLN A 318 -20.79 41.34 -12.48
N ILE A 319 -21.98 41.88 -12.21
CA ILE A 319 -23.19 41.09 -11.94
C ILE A 319 -23.62 40.26 -13.15
N GLN A 320 -23.49 40.82 -14.38
CA GLN A 320 -23.75 40.06 -15.61
C GLN A 320 -22.69 38.98 -15.89
N ALA A 321 -21.44 39.19 -15.48
CA ALA A 321 -20.41 38.15 -15.58
C ALA A 321 -20.69 36.99 -14.63
N GLU A 322 -21.17 37.28 -13.42
CA GLU A 322 -21.57 36.28 -12.42
C GLU A 322 -22.82 35.49 -12.86
N ALA A 323 -23.82 36.17 -13.43
CA ALA A 323 -24.99 35.51 -14.03
C ALA A 323 -24.61 34.58 -15.21
N ARG A 324 -23.58 34.96 -16.00
CA ARG A 324 -23.02 34.11 -17.06
C ARG A 324 -22.24 32.90 -16.51
N GLN A 325 -21.59 33.05 -15.35
CA GLN A 325 -20.93 31.92 -14.69
C GLN A 325 -21.95 30.91 -14.15
N ALA A 326 -23.04 31.38 -13.53
CA ALA A 326 -24.11 30.52 -13.04
C ALA A 326 -24.79 29.72 -14.17
N THR A 327 -24.99 30.33 -15.34
CA THR A 327 -25.54 29.63 -16.53
C THR A 327 -24.57 28.61 -17.13
N GLN A 328 -23.26 28.89 -17.14
CA GLN A 328 -22.25 27.94 -17.61
C GLN A 328 -22.10 26.71 -16.69
N GLN A 329 -22.38 26.86 -15.39
CA GLN A 329 -22.36 25.72 -14.46
C GLN A 329 -23.46 24.69 -14.80
N ASN A 330 -24.65 25.14 -15.20
CA ASN A 330 -25.73 24.25 -15.65
C ASN A 330 -25.39 23.48 -16.94
N LEU A 331 -24.77 24.14 -17.92
CA LEU A 331 -24.45 23.54 -19.23
C LEU A 331 -23.28 22.54 -19.19
N ARG A 332 -22.43 22.60 -18.15
CA ARG A 332 -21.26 21.73 -18.02
C ARG A 332 -21.59 20.35 -17.43
N GLU A 333 -22.73 20.18 -16.77
CA GLU A 333 -23.08 18.90 -16.12
C GLU A 333 -23.92 17.96 -16.99
N ASP A 334 -24.57 18.46 -18.05
CA ASP A 334 -25.31 17.61 -19.02
C ASP A 334 -24.39 16.76 -19.93
N LYS A 335 -23.06 16.93 -19.84
CA LYS A 335 -22.09 16.07 -20.52
C LYS A 335 -21.62 14.97 -19.57
N PRO A 336 -21.68 13.68 -19.97
CA PRO A 336 -21.22 12.59 -19.12
C PRO A 336 -19.73 12.79 -18.79
N LYS A 337 -19.44 12.91 -17.49
CA LYS A 337 -18.09 13.12 -16.96
C LYS A 337 -17.24 11.87 -17.22
N GLN A 338 -16.34 11.94 -18.20
CA GLN A 338 -15.14 11.10 -18.20
C GLN A 338 -14.31 11.41 -16.94
N PRO A 339 -13.56 10.44 -16.41
CA PRO A 339 -12.80 10.61 -15.16
C PRO A 339 -11.70 11.65 -15.37
N LEU A 340 -11.91 12.85 -14.86
CA LEU A 340 -10.94 13.95 -14.91
C LEU A 340 -10.20 14.03 -13.57
N LEU A 341 -8.88 13.91 -13.67
CA LEU A 341 -7.91 14.22 -12.62
C LEU A 341 -8.12 15.64 -12.04
N PRO A 342 -7.65 15.90 -10.81
CA PRO A 342 -7.84 17.16 -10.10
C PRO A 342 -7.45 18.41 -10.93
N ARG A 343 -8.20 19.49 -10.68
CA ARG A 343 -8.33 20.69 -11.52
C ARG A 343 -7.15 21.66 -11.68
N PRO A 344 -5.96 21.57 -11.05
CA PRO A 344 -4.89 22.47 -11.49
C PRO A 344 -4.24 22.06 -12.83
N MET A 345 -4.55 20.89 -13.40
CA MET A 345 -3.93 20.44 -14.67
C MET A 345 -4.80 20.58 -15.93
N THR A 346 -6.12 20.78 -15.81
CA THR A 346 -7.04 20.75 -16.98
C THR A 346 -7.61 22.10 -17.40
N SER A 347 -7.31 23.19 -16.70
CA SER A 347 -7.73 24.55 -17.12
C SER A 347 -6.73 25.29 -18.01
N LEU A 348 -5.61 24.67 -18.39
CA LEU A 348 -4.66 25.18 -19.38
C LEU A 348 -4.81 24.41 -20.70
N GLY A 349 -5.99 24.52 -21.31
CA GLY A 349 -6.11 24.37 -22.76
C GLY A 349 -5.24 25.42 -23.43
N GLY A 350 -3.99 25.05 -23.71
CA GLY A 350 -2.93 25.94 -24.20
C GLY A 350 -1.66 25.85 -23.35
N MET A 351 -1.07 24.66 -23.22
CA MET A 351 0.30 24.57 -22.70
C MET A 351 1.27 25.21 -23.70
N ALA A 352 2.12 26.10 -23.20
CA ALA A 352 3.12 26.85 -23.93
C ALA A 352 4.13 25.93 -24.64
N GLY A 353 3.80 25.49 -25.87
CA GLY A 353 4.74 24.84 -26.78
C GLY A 353 5.08 23.37 -26.48
N PHE A 354 4.30 22.68 -25.65
CA PHE A 354 4.43 21.24 -25.44
C PHE A 354 3.29 20.44 -26.07
N GLN A 355 3.64 19.35 -26.75
CA GLN A 355 2.73 18.33 -27.24
C GLN A 355 2.71 17.15 -26.24
N ASP A 356 1.52 16.79 -25.78
CA ASP A 356 1.30 15.67 -24.86
C ASP A 356 1.03 14.39 -25.66
N LEU A 357 1.84 13.37 -25.45
CA LEU A 357 1.70 12.04 -26.03
C LEU A 357 1.46 11.03 -24.92
N GLU A 358 0.30 10.38 -24.91
CA GLU A 358 -0.07 9.35 -23.93
C GLU A 358 0.06 7.96 -24.55
N GLY A 359 0.70 7.02 -23.84
CA GLY A 359 0.80 5.63 -24.28
C GLY A 359 2.03 5.30 -25.14
N ALA A 360 3.07 6.14 -25.08
CA ALA A 360 4.31 5.90 -25.80
C ALA A 360 5.12 4.74 -25.17
N ILE A 361 5.77 3.91 -25.99
CA ILE A 361 6.48 2.70 -25.53
C ILE A 361 7.98 2.84 -25.82
N TYR A 362 8.82 2.58 -24.81
CA TYR A 362 10.27 2.59 -24.97
C TYR A 362 10.73 1.52 -25.97
N GLN A 363 11.55 1.93 -26.95
CA GLN A 363 12.14 1.02 -27.92
C GLN A 363 13.62 0.78 -27.62
N LYS A 364 14.01 -0.49 -27.46
CA LYS A 364 15.40 -0.91 -27.29
C LYS A 364 16.18 -0.71 -28.58
N ASP A 365 17.20 0.15 -28.51
CA ASP A 365 18.16 0.40 -29.60
C ASP A 365 19.58 0.49 -28.99
N PRO A 366 20.62 -0.10 -29.61
CA PRO A 366 22.01 0.02 -29.15
C PRO A 366 22.54 1.46 -29.13
N SER A 367 21.89 2.40 -29.83
CA SER A 367 22.21 3.83 -29.81
C SER A 367 21.64 4.59 -28.61
N ASN A 368 20.83 3.94 -27.77
CA ASN A 368 20.21 4.58 -26.61
C ASN A 368 21.25 4.91 -25.52
N THR A 369 21.17 6.12 -24.99
CA THR A 369 21.89 6.58 -23.79
C THR A 369 20.91 6.80 -22.64
N GLY A 370 21.43 7.08 -21.45
CA GLY A 370 20.57 7.36 -20.28
C GLY A 370 19.64 8.56 -20.46
N ASP A 371 20.03 9.55 -21.26
CA ASP A 371 19.29 10.79 -21.53
C ASP A 371 18.68 10.87 -22.94
N ARG A 372 19.06 10.00 -23.89
CA ARG A 372 18.54 9.99 -25.27
C ARG A 372 18.12 8.59 -25.66
N PHE A 373 16.88 8.42 -26.10
CA PHE A 373 16.38 7.11 -26.50
C PHE A 373 15.22 7.20 -27.48
N TRP A 374 14.97 6.08 -28.15
CA TRP A 374 13.86 5.92 -29.08
C TRP A 374 12.58 5.51 -28.36
N VAL A 375 11.47 6.10 -28.76
CA VAL A 375 10.13 5.78 -28.29
C VAL A 375 9.22 5.58 -29.48
N GLU A 376 8.34 4.58 -29.39
CA GLU A 376 7.29 4.30 -30.36
C GLU A 376 5.96 4.88 -29.85
N HIS A 377 5.32 5.71 -30.66
CA HIS A 377 3.99 6.27 -30.39
C HIS A 377 3.15 6.18 -31.66
N GLU A 378 2.00 5.52 -31.61
CA GLU A 378 1.08 5.36 -32.75
C GLU A 378 1.74 4.83 -34.04
N GLY A 379 2.78 3.99 -33.90
CA GLY A 379 3.53 3.40 -35.02
C GLY A 379 4.65 4.27 -35.59
N GLU A 380 4.83 5.50 -35.08
CA GLU A 380 5.96 6.36 -35.41
C GLU A 380 7.09 6.23 -34.38
N ARG A 381 8.33 6.17 -34.88
CA ARG A 381 9.54 6.14 -34.04
C ARG A 381 10.07 7.55 -33.85
N LEU A 382 10.03 8.02 -32.61
CA LEU A 382 10.51 9.35 -32.22
C LEU A 382 11.77 9.21 -31.38
N GLN A 383 12.82 9.96 -31.74
CA GLN A 383 14.00 10.09 -30.90
C GLN A 383 13.79 11.23 -29.91
N ILE A 384 13.95 10.92 -28.63
CA ILE A 384 13.65 11.84 -27.54
C ILE A 384 14.90 12.07 -26.71
N ARG A 385 15.03 13.29 -26.18
CA ARG A 385 16.04 13.65 -25.18
C ARG A 385 15.38 14.13 -23.90
N LEU A 386 15.84 13.67 -22.74
CA LEU A 386 15.35 14.15 -21.45
C LEU A 386 15.68 15.64 -21.27
N GLN A 387 14.66 16.43 -20.96
CA GLN A 387 14.84 17.86 -20.78
C GLN A 387 15.48 18.21 -19.42
N TRP A 388 16.36 19.21 -19.43
CA TRP A 388 17.12 19.75 -18.28
C TRP A 388 18.08 18.79 -17.58
N VAL A 389 18.19 17.56 -18.07
CA VAL A 389 19.04 16.53 -17.50
C VAL A 389 20.03 16.06 -18.57
N THR A 390 21.28 15.86 -18.15
CA THR A 390 22.31 15.25 -18.98
C THR A 390 22.94 14.09 -18.25
N CYS A 391 23.03 12.96 -18.93
CA CYS A 391 23.78 11.78 -18.51
C CYS A 391 25.13 11.76 -19.22
N ALA A 392 26.09 11.00 -18.69
CA ALA A 392 27.33 10.73 -19.41
C ALA A 392 27.07 9.83 -20.63
N SER A 393 27.79 10.08 -21.72
CA SER A 393 27.78 9.20 -22.90
C SER A 393 28.61 7.94 -22.60
N PRO A 394 28.14 6.73 -22.95
CA PRO A 394 28.89 5.50 -22.71
C PRO A 394 30.11 5.33 -23.64
N THR A 395 30.18 6.11 -24.73
CA THR A 395 31.23 6.03 -25.76
C THR A 395 32.14 7.26 -25.81
N ASP A 396 31.65 8.45 -25.42
CA ASP A 396 32.43 9.68 -25.50
C ASP A 396 33.24 9.94 -24.23
N GLN A 397 34.57 10.02 -24.38
CA GLN A 397 35.51 10.39 -23.31
C GLN A 397 35.78 11.90 -23.24
N THR A 398 34.95 12.71 -23.91
CA THR A 398 35.11 14.17 -23.93
C THR A 398 34.50 14.79 -22.67
N SER A 399 34.97 15.99 -22.28
CA SER A 399 34.42 16.72 -21.15
C SER A 399 32.95 17.07 -21.42
N SER A 400 32.03 16.33 -20.81
CA SER A 400 30.59 16.53 -20.95
C SER A 400 30.06 17.50 -19.89
N ALA A 401 28.84 17.99 -20.07
CA ALA A 401 28.20 18.82 -19.04
C ALA A 401 28.05 18.05 -17.71
N PHE A 402 27.98 16.72 -17.78
CA PHE A 402 27.99 15.81 -16.64
C PHE A 402 29.32 15.85 -15.86
N THR A 403 30.47 15.70 -16.53
CA THR A 403 31.78 15.72 -15.83
C THR A 403 32.02 17.06 -15.13
N ARG A 404 31.53 18.16 -15.70
CA ARG A 404 31.62 19.50 -15.09
C ARG A 404 30.69 19.67 -13.88
N ALA A 405 29.49 19.10 -13.94
CA ALA A 405 28.50 19.22 -12.86
C ALA A 405 28.91 18.43 -11.60
N PHE A 406 29.61 17.31 -11.79
CA PHE A 406 30.05 16.44 -10.70
C PHE A 406 31.53 16.58 -10.33
N ASP A 407 32.33 17.31 -11.12
CA ASP A 407 33.78 17.50 -10.94
C ASP A 407 34.55 16.15 -10.92
N ILE A 408 34.33 15.34 -11.95
CA ILE A 408 34.87 13.98 -12.09
C ILE A 408 35.71 13.87 -13.37
N ALA A 409 36.73 13.01 -13.34
CA ALA A 409 37.53 12.67 -14.51
C ALA A 409 36.66 12.05 -15.63
N PRO A 410 36.91 12.40 -16.92
CA PRO A 410 36.11 11.88 -18.03
C PRO A 410 36.20 10.36 -18.21
N ALA A 411 37.27 9.73 -17.70
CA ALA A 411 37.43 8.27 -17.73
C ALA A 411 36.39 7.55 -16.86
N ASP A 412 36.07 8.10 -15.68
CA ASP A 412 35.09 7.49 -14.76
C ASP A 412 33.65 7.74 -15.21
N ALA A 413 33.42 8.83 -15.96
CA ALA A 413 32.09 9.20 -16.45
C ALA A 413 31.48 8.14 -17.40
N ALA A 414 32.30 7.42 -18.17
CA ALA A 414 31.80 6.40 -19.10
C ALA A 414 31.11 5.23 -18.38
N LEU A 415 31.55 4.88 -17.16
CA LEU A 415 30.92 3.85 -16.33
C LEU A 415 29.50 4.27 -15.89
N PHE A 416 29.35 5.53 -15.45
CA PHE A 416 28.04 6.08 -15.10
C PHE A 416 27.14 6.24 -16.32
N GLY A 417 27.71 6.49 -17.50
CA GLY A 417 26.96 6.53 -18.76
C GLY A 417 26.34 5.17 -19.13
N ARG A 418 27.09 4.08 -18.94
CA ARG A 418 26.57 2.71 -19.12
C ARG A 418 25.52 2.37 -18.07
N ALA A 419 25.79 2.66 -16.81
CA ALA A 419 24.83 2.45 -15.72
C ALA A 419 23.52 3.24 -15.94
N ALA A 420 23.62 4.48 -16.41
CA ALA A 420 22.45 5.29 -16.75
C ALA A 420 21.66 4.72 -17.94
N ALA A 421 22.35 4.21 -18.97
CA ALA A 421 21.69 3.57 -20.11
C ALA A 421 20.96 2.29 -19.71
N GLU A 422 21.60 1.42 -18.91
CA GLU A 422 21.00 0.21 -18.37
C GLU A 422 19.83 0.51 -17.43
N PHE A 423 19.98 1.52 -16.58
CA PHE A 423 18.91 1.96 -15.67
C PHE A 423 17.70 2.47 -16.45
N THR A 424 17.91 3.35 -17.45
CA THR A 424 16.82 3.86 -18.29
C THR A 424 16.14 2.74 -19.08
N ALA A 425 16.91 1.82 -19.67
CA ALA A 425 16.36 0.68 -20.41
C ALA A 425 15.54 -0.25 -19.50
N GLY A 426 16.09 -0.64 -18.35
CA GLY A 426 15.41 -1.54 -17.41
C GLY A 426 14.17 -0.92 -16.76
N TYR A 427 14.14 0.39 -16.59
CA TYR A 427 13.02 1.08 -15.95
C TYR A 427 11.87 1.39 -16.91
N LEU A 428 12.18 1.77 -18.15
CA LEU A 428 11.18 2.19 -19.13
C LEU A 428 10.65 1.04 -19.99
N GLU A 429 11.34 -0.10 -20.02
CA GLU A 429 10.90 -1.27 -20.79
C GLU A 429 9.53 -1.79 -20.33
N GLY A 430 8.63 -1.97 -21.31
CA GLY A 430 7.30 -2.54 -21.08
C GLY A 430 6.31 -1.62 -20.37
N ARG A 431 6.67 -0.37 -20.06
CA ARG A 431 5.79 0.59 -19.38
C ARG A 431 5.22 1.62 -20.35
N PRO A 432 3.91 1.97 -20.23
CA PRO A 432 3.34 3.07 -20.99
C PRO A 432 3.87 4.40 -20.43
N LEU A 433 4.46 5.20 -21.31
CA LEU A 433 5.03 6.51 -20.98
C LEU A 433 4.06 7.61 -21.41
N ARG A 434 3.98 8.67 -20.59
CA ARG A 434 3.41 9.94 -21.00
C ARG A 434 4.53 10.93 -21.26
N LEU A 435 4.59 11.47 -22.47
CA LEU A 435 5.65 12.36 -22.92
C LEU A 435 5.10 13.77 -23.14
N LEU A 436 5.75 14.77 -22.56
CA LEU A 436 5.55 16.16 -22.94
C LEU A 436 6.71 16.58 -23.84
N LEU A 437 6.51 16.52 -25.15
CA LEU A 437 7.50 16.93 -26.16
C LEU A 437 7.48 18.45 -26.32
N ARG A 438 8.63 19.12 -26.46
CA ARG A 438 8.65 20.50 -26.98
C ARG A 438 8.54 20.52 -28.49
N ASN A 439 7.81 21.50 -29.01
CA ASN A 439 7.67 21.71 -30.46
C ASN A 439 8.97 22.17 -31.15
N THR A 440 9.98 22.61 -30.38
CA THR A 440 11.27 23.02 -30.93
C THR A 440 12.29 21.89 -30.76
N PRO A 441 12.73 21.22 -31.83
CA PRO A 441 13.82 20.26 -31.74
C PRO A 441 15.12 20.96 -31.33
N ASP A 442 15.96 20.25 -30.59
CA ASP A 442 17.30 20.72 -30.22
C ASP A 442 18.19 20.91 -31.47
N ALA A 443 19.33 21.58 -31.33
CA ALA A 443 20.33 21.74 -32.39
C ALA A 443 20.84 20.41 -33.00
N SER A 444 20.61 19.29 -32.31
CA SER A 444 20.91 17.93 -32.79
C SER A 444 19.74 17.26 -33.53
N GLY A 445 18.63 17.96 -33.78
CA GLY A 445 17.42 17.41 -34.42
C GLY A 445 16.57 16.51 -33.53
N VAL A 446 16.87 16.43 -32.22
CA VAL A 446 16.17 15.57 -31.25
C VAL A 446 15.19 16.40 -30.43
N SER A 447 13.97 15.89 -30.23
CA SER A 447 12.95 16.61 -29.46
C SER A 447 13.18 16.47 -27.96
N PRO A 448 13.35 17.59 -27.21
CA PRO A 448 13.47 17.53 -25.76
C PRO A 448 12.09 17.26 -25.15
N ALA A 449 12.05 16.35 -24.18
CA ALA A 449 10.80 15.94 -23.55
C ALA A 449 10.90 15.73 -22.04
N LEU A 450 9.75 15.88 -21.38
CA LEU A 450 9.52 15.42 -20.02
C LEU A 450 8.83 14.07 -20.05
N VAL A 451 9.30 13.12 -19.25
CA VAL A 451 8.82 11.74 -19.26
C VAL A 451 8.14 11.47 -17.93
N PHE A 452 6.85 11.18 -18.00
CA PHE A 452 6.02 10.88 -16.85
C PHE A 452 5.65 9.40 -16.85
N LEU A 453 5.90 8.78 -15.70
CA LEU A 453 5.47 7.43 -15.39
C LEU A 453 4.27 7.50 -14.43
N PRO A 454 3.21 6.70 -14.63
CA PRO A 454 2.02 6.73 -13.78
C PRO A 454 2.32 6.51 -12.29
N GLU A 455 3.30 5.67 -11.98
CA GLU A 455 3.62 5.26 -10.61
C GLU A 455 4.53 6.25 -9.85
N LEU A 456 5.31 7.07 -10.56
CA LEU A 456 6.45 7.79 -9.98
C LEU A 456 6.47 9.28 -10.32
N GLY A 457 5.65 9.70 -11.28
CA GLY A 457 5.72 11.04 -11.84
C GLY A 457 6.92 11.20 -12.75
N LEU A 458 7.73 12.24 -12.52
CA LEU A 458 8.80 12.66 -13.43
C LEU A 458 10.03 11.73 -13.34
N PHE A 459 10.33 11.00 -14.43
CA PHE A 459 11.44 10.04 -14.49
C PHE A 459 12.82 10.70 -14.25
N GLN A 460 13.00 11.94 -14.69
CA GLN A 460 14.21 12.73 -14.50
C GLN A 460 14.62 12.82 -13.01
N ASN A 461 13.65 12.86 -12.08
CA ASN A 461 13.93 12.91 -10.65
C ASN A 461 14.64 11.65 -10.16
N LEU A 462 14.34 10.49 -10.72
CA LEU A 462 14.95 9.22 -10.32
C LEU A 462 16.41 9.14 -10.75
N LEU A 463 16.70 9.56 -11.99
CA LEU A 463 18.08 9.60 -12.48
C LEU A 463 18.94 10.56 -11.64
N VAL A 464 18.39 11.72 -11.27
CA VAL A 464 19.07 12.70 -10.41
C VAL A 464 19.23 12.15 -8.99
N ALA A 465 18.20 11.49 -8.44
CA ALA A 465 18.24 10.87 -7.12
C ALA A 465 19.30 9.77 -7.01
N GLN A 466 19.53 8.99 -8.07
CA GLN A 466 20.59 7.98 -8.09
C GLN A 466 21.98 8.55 -8.41
N GLY A 467 22.09 9.85 -8.66
CA GLY A 467 23.36 10.49 -9.06
C GLY A 467 23.86 10.02 -10.42
N LEU A 468 22.97 9.58 -11.31
CA LEU A 468 23.28 9.15 -12.69
C LEU A 468 23.09 10.28 -13.72
N ALA A 469 22.48 11.38 -13.28
CA ALA A 469 22.14 12.53 -14.09
C ALA A 469 22.51 13.85 -13.40
N ALA A 470 23.02 14.81 -14.17
CA ALA A 470 23.22 16.19 -13.74
C ALA A 470 22.10 17.08 -14.28
N VAL A 471 21.62 18.03 -13.48
CA VAL A 471 20.72 19.08 -13.96
C VAL A 471 21.54 20.14 -14.69
N THR A 472 21.28 20.29 -16.00
CA THR A 472 21.98 21.24 -16.89
C THR A 472 20.94 22.07 -17.62
N ALA A 473 20.34 23.00 -16.89
CA ALA A 473 19.37 23.92 -17.45
C ALA A 473 20.05 25.14 -18.08
N ASN A 474 19.83 25.36 -19.39
CA ASN A 474 20.20 26.61 -20.05
C ASN A 474 19.32 27.76 -19.53
N PRO A 475 19.86 28.81 -18.88
CA PRO A 475 19.04 29.87 -18.33
C PRO A 475 18.26 30.57 -19.46
N HIS A 476 16.94 30.40 -19.47
CA HIS A 476 16.05 31.17 -20.35
C HIS A 476 15.30 32.17 -19.47
N PRO A 477 15.31 33.46 -19.81
CA PRO A 477 14.76 34.51 -18.96
C PRO A 477 13.22 34.47 -18.82
N ASN A 478 12.51 33.81 -19.76
CA ASN A 478 11.04 33.77 -19.79
C ASN A 478 10.51 32.32 -19.77
N ARG A 479 10.74 31.58 -18.69
CA ARG A 479 10.17 30.23 -18.52
C ARG A 479 8.77 30.30 -17.90
N PRO A 480 7.82 29.48 -18.35
CA PRO A 480 6.51 29.39 -17.72
C PRO A 480 6.61 28.86 -16.29
N VAL A 481 5.68 29.26 -15.42
CA VAL A 481 5.70 28.97 -13.97
C VAL A 481 5.82 27.48 -13.65
N LEU A 482 5.17 26.63 -14.44
CA LEU A 482 5.24 25.18 -14.27
C LEU A 482 6.64 24.62 -14.58
N GLU A 483 7.29 25.10 -15.63
CA GLU A 483 8.67 24.71 -15.93
C GLU A 483 9.64 25.17 -14.84
N THR A 484 9.44 26.37 -14.28
CA THR A 484 10.26 26.84 -13.17
C THR A 484 10.08 25.96 -11.94
N ALA A 485 8.86 25.53 -11.63
CA ALA A 485 8.57 24.65 -10.50
C ALA A 485 9.18 23.24 -10.66
N LEU A 486 9.08 22.66 -11.86
CA LEU A 486 9.69 21.35 -12.14
C LEU A 486 11.22 21.43 -12.11
N LEU A 487 11.80 22.51 -12.61
CA LEU A 487 13.24 22.72 -12.53
C LEU A 487 13.71 22.91 -11.08
N THR A 488 13.02 23.72 -10.28
CA THR A 488 13.37 23.90 -8.86
C THR A 488 13.31 22.56 -8.13
N ALA A 489 12.28 21.74 -8.41
CA ALA A 489 12.20 20.39 -7.83
C ALA A 489 13.40 19.50 -8.21
N LEU A 490 13.86 19.56 -9.47
CA LEU A 490 15.06 18.83 -9.91
C LEU A 490 16.35 19.33 -9.22
N LEU A 491 16.48 20.65 -9.04
CA LEU A 491 17.61 21.25 -8.33
C LEU A 491 17.60 20.91 -6.84
N ASP A 492 16.45 20.96 -6.20
CA ASP A 492 16.26 20.57 -4.80
C ASP A 492 16.58 19.08 -4.62
N GLN A 493 16.18 18.23 -5.56
CA GLN A 493 16.52 16.81 -5.55
C GLN A 493 18.03 16.59 -5.71
N GLN A 494 18.69 17.34 -6.60
CA GLN A 494 20.13 17.25 -6.80
C GLN A 494 20.90 17.68 -5.54
N THR A 495 20.48 18.77 -4.90
CA THR A 495 21.11 19.26 -3.67
C THR A 495 20.89 18.31 -2.48
N SER A 496 19.68 17.75 -2.36
CA SER A 496 19.36 16.71 -1.38
C SER A 496 20.24 15.47 -1.57
N THR A 497 20.32 14.94 -2.79
CA THR A 497 21.14 13.77 -3.12
C THR A 497 22.62 14.02 -2.82
N ARG A 498 23.13 15.22 -3.15
CA ARG A 498 24.51 15.61 -2.83
C ARG A 498 24.78 15.66 -1.31
N ALA A 499 23.77 16.00 -0.51
CA ALA A 499 23.87 16.08 0.96
C ALA A 499 23.71 14.71 1.65
N THR A 500 23.11 13.71 0.99
CA THR A 500 22.94 12.37 1.59
C THR A 500 24.26 11.64 1.83
N LEU A 501 24.36 10.96 2.97
CA LEU A 501 25.46 10.08 3.35
C LEU A 501 24.91 8.67 3.63
N PRO A 502 25.48 7.59 3.05
CA PRO A 502 26.58 7.59 2.08
C PRO A 502 26.16 8.21 0.74
N ARG A 503 27.10 8.87 0.07
CA ARG A 503 26.86 9.44 -1.26
C ARG A 503 26.68 8.31 -2.28
N ILE A 504 25.75 8.48 -3.20
CA ILE A 504 25.38 7.49 -4.21
C ILE A 504 25.70 7.99 -5.62
N GLY A 505 25.95 7.04 -6.54
CA GLY A 505 26.27 7.33 -7.93
C GLY A 505 27.52 8.20 -8.10
N ALA A 506 27.48 9.13 -9.06
CA ALA A 506 28.61 10.01 -9.37
C ALA A 506 28.99 10.93 -8.19
N TRP A 507 28.08 11.22 -7.27
CA TRP A 507 28.41 12.01 -6.07
C TRP A 507 29.40 11.31 -5.12
N ALA A 508 29.51 9.98 -5.19
CA ALA A 508 30.43 9.20 -4.35
C ALA A 508 31.91 9.48 -4.67
N ILE A 509 32.21 9.76 -5.94
CA ILE A 509 33.57 10.03 -6.42
C ILE A 509 33.85 11.52 -6.62
N SER A 510 32.82 12.36 -6.48
CA SER A 510 32.94 13.82 -6.53
C SER A 510 33.72 14.32 -5.31
N PRO A 511 34.72 15.22 -5.48
CA PRO A 511 35.50 15.77 -4.38
C PRO A 511 34.58 16.46 -3.35
N LEU A 512 34.90 16.32 -2.07
CA LEU A 512 34.16 17.02 -1.02
C LEU A 512 34.27 18.54 -1.25
N PRO A 513 33.18 19.31 -1.12
CA PRO A 513 33.31 20.76 -1.06
C PRO A 513 34.23 21.12 0.12
N PRO A 514 35.09 22.15 -0.04
CA PRO A 514 35.99 22.56 1.03
C PRO A 514 35.17 22.89 2.28
N THR A 515 35.56 22.33 3.42
CA THR A 515 35.00 22.67 4.73
C THR A 515 35.10 24.17 4.93
N PRO A 516 34.03 24.88 5.35
CA PRO A 516 34.12 26.28 5.67
C PRO A 516 35.14 26.44 6.80
N THR A 517 36.26 27.10 6.51
CA THR A 517 37.26 27.45 7.53
C THR A 517 36.56 28.18 8.68
N PRO A 518 36.77 27.78 9.94
CA PRO A 518 36.21 28.52 11.06
C PRO A 518 36.71 29.96 10.98
N ALA A 519 35.77 30.91 11.04
CA ALA A 519 36.09 32.32 11.16
C ALA A 519 37.08 32.48 12.32
N LYS A 520 38.23 33.10 12.04
CA LYS A 520 39.22 33.42 13.06
C LYS A 520 38.54 34.25 14.17
N PRO A 521 38.88 34.01 15.45
CA PRO A 521 38.24 34.62 16.60
C PRO A 521 38.37 36.14 16.61
#